data_AF-A0A8S1FBW2-F1
#
_entry.id   AF-A0A8S1FBW2-F1
#
_cell.length_a   1.000
_cell.length_b   1.000
_cell.length_c   1.000
_cell.angle_alpha   90.00
_cell.angle_beta   90.00
_cell.angle_gamma   90.00
#
_symmetry.space_group_name_H-M   'P 1'
#
loop_
_entity.id
_entity.type
_entity.pdbx_description
1 polymer ?
#
loop_
_entity_poly.entity_id
_entity_poly.type
_entity_poly.pdbx_seq_one_letter_code
_entity_poly.pdbx_strand_id
1 'polypeptide(L)'
;MTGNKRSSAGLDDLSKTTMYRSEVCSKILNNPNLIDKFVLIILPNYFYDYEAVQSDLISHKFGIIAKDVKNLKSKDIMAWKSAELESQDIWEFADKLADGPSMIFLCQRANAFEGIAEIASFHNEIAQRTNHADALYFSKNTLAAYQDIHFFFPKYANEKEVIEHAKNYLSSEVWPKLSEGLARVAVERPDNPIKWLANYLESIR
;
A
#
# COMPACT_ATOMS: atom_id res chain seq x y z
N MET A 1 56.80 -6.26 -26.08
CA MET A 1 55.90 -7.43 -26.26
C MET A 1 55.67 -8.08 -24.91
N THR A 2 54.57 -7.74 -24.24
CA THR A 2 54.01 -8.50 -23.10
C THR A 2 52.52 -8.21 -23.10
N GLY A 3 51.74 -9.22 -23.48
CA GLY A 3 50.29 -9.13 -23.68
C GLY A 3 49.53 -9.09 -22.36
N ASN A 4 48.48 -8.28 -22.33
CA ASN A 4 47.53 -8.22 -21.22
C ASN A 4 46.19 -8.79 -21.71
N LYS A 5 45.88 -10.04 -21.32
CA LYS A 5 44.54 -10.61 -21.43
C LYS A 5 43.70 -10.04 -20.28
N ARG A 6 42.73 -9.17 -20.58
CA ARG A 6 41.59 -8.92 -19.67
C ARG A 6 40.38 -9.62 -20.24
N SER A 7 39.81 -10.50 -19.42
CA SER A 7 38.64 -11.31 -19.70
C SER A 7 37.39 -10.45 -19.82
N SER A 8 36.65 -10.65 -20.90
CA SER A 8 35.27 -10.23 -21.07
C SER A 8 34.35 -11.17 -20.29
N ALA A 9 33.98 -10.80 -19.07
CA ALA A 9 32.89 -11.43 -18.33
C ALA A 9 32.30 -10.38 -17.40
N GLY A 10 31.07 -9.94 -17.66
CA GLY A 10 30.38 -9.02 -16.73
C GLY A 10 29.33 -8.08 -17.31
N LEU A 11 28.81 -8.30 -18.53
CA LEU A 11 27.74 -7.45 -19.09
C LEU A 11 26.40 -8.18 -19.33
N ASP A 12 26.36 -9.52 -19.20
CA ASP A 12 25.19 -10.32 -19.56
C ASP A 12 24.23 -10.63 -18.40
N ASP A 13 24.55 -10.20 -17.16
CA ASP A 13 23.80 -10.59 -15.95
C ASP A 13 22.89 -9.47 -15.38
N LEU A 14 23.17 -8.21 -15.75
CA LEU A 14 22.37 -7.06 -15.32
C LEU A 14 21.05 -6.91 -16.11
N SER A 15 21.00 -7.41 -17.34
CA SER A 15 19.80 -7.36 -18.18
C SER A 15 18.71 -8.32 -17.72
N LYS A 16 19.08 -9.53 -17.24
CA LYS A 16 18.14 -10.55 -16.76
C LYS A 16 17.47 -10.16 -15.43
N THR A 17 18.23 -9.56 -14.52
CA THR A 17 17.73 -9.13 -13.20
C THR A 17 16.72 -7.98 -13.32
N THR A 18 16.94 -7.08 -14.28
CA THR A 18 16.02 -5.96 -14.56
C THR A 18 14.72 -6.45 -15.23
N MET A 19 14.80 -7.50 -16.05
CA MET A 19 13.67 -8.07 -16.80
C MET A 19 12.73 -8.91 -15.92
N TYR A 20 13.26 -9.64 -14.93
CA TYR A 20 12.42 -10.41 -14.00
C TYR A 20 11.55 -9.52 -13.09
N ARG A 21 12.08 -8.36 -12.69
CA ARG A 21 11.36 -7.40 -11.83
C ARG A 21 10.21 -6.72 -12.57
N SER A 22 10.36 -6.43 -13.87
CA SER A 22 9.31 -5.77 -14.67
C SER A 22 8.16 -6.70 -15.06
N GLU A 23 8.43 -7.98 -15.34
CA GLU A 23 7.40 -8.95 -15.71
C GLU A 23 6.57 -9.45 -14.53
N VAL A 24 7.18 -9.57 -13.34
CA VAL A 24 6.45 -9.95 -12.11
C VAL A 24 5.62 -8.77 -11.60
N CYS A 25 6.18 -7.54 -11.54
CA CYS A 25 5.41 -6.35 -11.14
C CYS A 25 4.24 -6.07 -12.11
N SER A 26 4.41 -6.27 -13.41
CA SER A 26 3.33 -6.02 -14.39
C SER A 26 2.18 -7.03 -14.34
N LYS A 27 2.40 -8.28 -13.92
CA LYS A 27 1.31 -9.26 -13.73
C LYS A 27 0.49 -8.97 -12.47
N ILE A 28 1.13 -8.52 -11.39
CA ILE A 28 0.45 -8.16 -10.13
C ILE A 28 -0.32 -6.84 -10.30
N LEU A 29 0.27 -5.84 -10.97
CA LEU A 29 -0.37 -4.54 -11.25
C LEU A 29 -1.62 -4.64 -12.14
N ASN A 30 -1.79 -5.74 -12.87
CA ASN A 30 -2.90 -5.97 -13.78
C ASN A 30 -3.83 -7.10 -13.33
N ASN A 31 -3.71 -7.63 -12.11
CA ASN A 31 -4.65 -8.63 -11.62
C ASN A 31 -5.98 -7.95 -11.24
N PRO A 32 -7.05 -8.08 -12.05
CA PRO A 32 -8.32 -7.41 -11.77
C PRO A 32 -9.00 -7.94 -10.51
N ASN A 33 -8.53 -9.08 -9.97
CA ASN A 33 -9.06 -9.70 -8.76
C ASN A 33 -8.45 -9.13 -7.45
N LEU A 34 -7.46 -8.24 -7.55
CA LEU A 34 -6.76 -7.60 -6.43
C LEU A 34 -6.96 -6.08 -6.43
N ILE A 35 -8.19 -5.63 -6.71
CA ILE A 35 -8.55 -4.22 -6.59
C ILE A 35 -8.74 -3.90 -5.11
N ASP A 36 -7.78 -3.18 -4.55
CA ASP A 36 -7.89 -2.62 -3.21
C ASP A 36 -8.78 -1.38 -3.24
N LYS A 37 -9.66 -1.28 -2.25
CA LYS A 37 -10.36 -0.04 -1.89
C LYS A 37 -9.71 0.52 -0.63
N PHE A 38 -9.53 1.83 -0.57
CA PHE A 38 -8.91 2.48 0.58
C PHE A 38 -9.43 3.90 0.75
N VAL A 39 -9.23 4.45 1.96
CA VAL A 39 -9.53 5.84 2.26
C VAL A 39 -8.26 6.67 2.13
N LEU A 40 -8.37 7.79 1.44
CA LEU A 40 -7.40 8.87 1.44
C LEU A 40 -8.04 10.09 2.10
N ILE A 41 -7.34 10.73 3.02
CA ILE A 41 -7.75 11.95 3.68
C ILE A 41 -6.72 13.03 3.33
N ILE A 42 -7.21 14.14 2.79
CA ILE A 42 -6.46 15.37 2.68
C ILE A 42 -6.73 16.17 3.95
N LEU A 43 -5.67 16.39 4.70
CA LEU A 43 -5.69 17.03 6.00
C LEU A 43 -6.02 18.53 5.87
N PRO A 44 -6.51 19.19 6.94
CA PRO A 44 -6.99 20.57 6.87
C PRO A 44 -5.95 21.58 6.35
N ASN A 45 -4.68 21.40 6.71
CA ASN A 45 -3.55 22.21 6.26
C ASN A 45 -3.28 22.12 4.75
N TYR A 46 -3.91 21.19 4.04
CA TYR A 46 -3.75 20.98 2.60
C TYR A 46 -5.10 20.91 1.86
N PHE A 47 -6.19 21.30 2.55
CA PHE A 47 -7.55 21.14 2.04
C PHE A 47 -7.77 21.82 0.69
N TYR A 48 -7.26 23.03 0.50
CA TYR A 48 -7.48 23.80 -0.73
C TYR A 48 -6.70 23.30 -1.94
N ASP A 49 -5.71 22.43 -1.74
CA ASP A 49 -4.92 21.81 -2.81
C ASP A 49 -5.50 20.45 -3.26
N TYR A 50 -6.74 20.12 -2.84
CA TYR A 50 -7.35 18.82 -3.13
C TYR A 50 -7.45 18.48 -4.63
N GLU A 51 -7.57 19.49 -5.50
CA GLU A 51 -7.68 19.28 -6.94
C GLU A 51 -6.37 18.78 -7.55
N ALA A 52 -5.22 19.22 -7.02
CA ALA A 52 -3.92 18.72 -7.44
C ALA A 52 -3.79 17.23 -7.08
N VAL A 53 -4.13 16.87 -5.85
CA VAL A 53 -4.14 15.47 -5.40
C VAL A 53 -5.10 14.63 -6.23
N GLN A 54 -6.29 15.16 -6.55
CA GLN A 54 -7.28 14.47 -7.38
C GLN A 54 -6.74 14.24 -8.81
N SER A 55 -6.06 15.23 -9.38
CA SER A 55 -5.41 15.13 -10.69
C SER A 55 -4.32 14.06 -10.71
N ASP A 56 -3.50 13.99 -9.66
CA ASP A 56 -2.43 13.01 -9.55
C ASP A 56 -2.98 11.58 -9.37
N LEU A 57 -4.05 11.42 -8.57
CA LEU A 57 -4.76 10.14 -8.46
C LEU A 57 -5.25 9.65 -9.82
N ILE A 58 -5.91 10.51 -10.60
CA ILE A 58 -6.43 10.16 -11.93
C ILE A 58 -5.28 9.79 -12.88
N SER A 59 -4.20 10.57 -12.87
CA SER A 59 -3.01 10.34 -13.70
C SER A 59 -2.33 9.01 -13.39
N HIS A 60 -2.35 8.59 -12.13
CA HIS A 60 -1.84 7.29 -11.67
C HIS A 60 -2.90 6.17 -11.72
N LYS A 61 -4.00 6.39 -12.45
CA LYS A 61 -5.08 5.42 -12.71
C LYS A 61 -5.81 4.93 -11.46
N PHE A 62 -5.87 5.75 -10.41
CA PHE A 62 -6.78 5.49 -9.30
C PHE A 62 -8.22 5.82 -9.72
N GLY A 63 -9.14 4.91 -9.41
CA GLY A 63 -10.57 5.18 -9.48
C GLY A 63 -11.04 5.90 -8.22
N ILE A 64 -11.78 6.99 -8.36
CA ILE A 64 -12.43 7.67 -7.24
C ILE A 64 -13.89 7.23 -7.19
N ILE A 65 -14.26 6.47 -6.16
CA ILE A 65 -15.61 5.94 -5.98
C ILE A 65 -16.53 6.99 -5.36
N ALA A 66 -16.02 7.68 -4.34
CA ALA A 66 -16.75 8.70 -3.61
C ALA A 66 -15.79 9.75 -3.08
N LYS A 67 -16.31 10.95 -2.84
CA LYS A 67 -15.63 12.01 -2.11
C LYS A 67 -16.60 12.68 -1.15
N ASP A 68 -16.08 13.17 -0.04
CA ASP A 68 -16.85 13.86 0.98
C ASP A 68 -15.99 14.91 1.70
N VAL A 69 -16.60 15.97 2.19
CA VAL A 69 -15.93 16.98 3.01
C VAL A 69 -16.43 16.83 4.44
N LYS A 70 -15.51 16.61 5.38
CA LYS A 70 -15.86 16.45 6.79
C LYS A 70 -15.07 17.38 7.69
N ASN A 71 -15.77 17.98 8.64
CA ASN A 71 -15.19 18.59 9.83
C ASN A 71 -15.24 17.55 10.94
N LEU A 72 -14.10 16.91 11.22
CA LEU A 72 -14.02 15.82 12.19
C LEU A 72 -13.81 16.39 13.59
N LYS A 73 -14.49 15.80 14.59
CA LYS A 73 -14.27 16.17 16.00
C LYS A 73 -13.23 15.23 16.60
N SER A 74 -12.37 15.74 17.47
CA SER A 74 -11.32 14.94 18.14
C SER A 74 -11.88 13.68 18.81
N LYS A 75 -13.07 13.77 19.42
CA LYS A 75 -13.76 12.62 20.03
C LYS A 75 -14.08 11.50 19.02
N ASP A 76 -14.51 11.86 17.82
CA ASP A 76 -14.88 10.89 16.79
C ASP A 76 -13.62 10.24 16.19
N ILE A 77 -12.53 11.00 16.06
CA ILE A 77 -11.22 10.51 15.60
C ILE A 77 -10.61 9.56 16.61
N MET A 78 -10.67 9.89 17.90
CA MET A 78 -10.21 9.00 18.98
C MET A 78 -10.97 7.69 18.98
N ALA A 79 -12.30 7.73 18.83
CA ALA A 79 -13.11 6.52 18.73
C ALA A 79 -12.69 5.66 17.52
N TRP A 80 -12.47 6.31 16.37
CA TRP A 80 -12.02 5.65 15.14
C TRP A 80 -10.62 5.02 15.26
N LYS A 81 -9.63 5.72 15.84
CA LYS A 81 -8.22 5.27 15.86
C LYS A 81 -7.75 4.59 17.14
N SER A 82 -8.60 4.48 18.15
CA SER A 82 -8.26 3.90 19.47
C SER A 82 -7.65 2.50 19.43
N ALA A 83 -7.92 1.71 18.39
CA ALA A 83 -7.37 0.36 18.24
C ALA A 83 -6.04 0.29 17.45
N GLU A 84 -5.66 1.36 16.74
CA GLU A 84 -4.54 1.33 15.79
C GLU A 84 -3.32 2.16 16.22
N LEU A 85 -3.52 3.17 17.05
CA LEU A 85 -2.49 4.14 17.42
C LEU A 85 -2.26 4.14 18.93
N GLU A 86 -1.05 4.50 19.34
CA GLU A 86 -0.75 4.73 20.75
C GLU A 86 -1.44 6.01 21.23
N SER A 87 -1.71 6.11 22.53
CA SER A 87 -2.51 7.22 23.08
C SER A 87 -1.96 8.59 22.68
N GLN A 88 -0.63 8.80 22.74
CA GLN A 88 -0.01 10.08 22.39
C GLN A 88 -0.14 10.41 20.89
N ASP A 89 0.09 9.44 20.02
CA ASP A 89 -0.05 9.59 18.57
C ASP A 89 -1.50 9.93 18.17
N ILE A 90 -2.48 9.36 18.86
CA ILE A 90 -3.91 9.64 18.63
C ILE A 90 -4.23 11.10 18.90
N TRP A 91 -3.72 11.67 19.99
CA TRP A 91 -4.02 13.07 20.35
C TRP A 91 -3.50 14.03 19.28
N GLU A 92 -2.23 13.91 18.89
CA GLU A 92 -1.63 14.76 17.87
C GLU A 92 -2.32 14.61 16.51
N PHE A 93 -2.69 13.39 16.15
CA PHE A 93 -3.43 13.12 14.91
C PHE A 93 -4.86 13.70 14.96
N ALA A 94 -5.53 13.57 16.11
CA ALA A 94 -6.87 14.09 16.31
C ALA A 94 -6.91 15.62 16.26
N ASP A 95 -5.92 16.29 16.85
CA ASP A 95 -5.83 17.75 16.82
C ASP A 95 -5.62 18.25 15.38
N LYS A 96 -4.72 17.61 14.61
CA LYS A 96 -4.48 17.95 13.20
C LYS A 96 -5.75 17.83 12.34
N LEU A 97 -6.52 16.76 12.52
CA LEU A 97 -7.75 16.53 11.75
C LEU A 97 -8.93 17.40 12.20
N ALA A 98 -8.94 17.85 13.46
CA ALA A 98 -9.99 18.68 14.02
C ALA A 98 -9.80 20.18 13.73
N ASP A 99 -8.62 20.59 13.26
CA ASP A 99 -8.27 21.99 12.99
C ASP A 99 -9.04 22.61 11.80
N GLY A 100 -9.74 21.80 11.00
CA GLY A 100 -10.56 22.31 9.91
C GLY A 100 -11.20 21.23 9.04
N PRO A 101 -11.72 21.61 7.86
CA PRO A 101 -12.30 20.66 6.93
C PRO A 101 -11.24 19.78 6.30
N SER A 102 -11.52 18.48 6.25
CA SER A 102 -10.74 17.51 5.49
C SER A 102 -11.52 17.05 4.26
N MET A 103 -10.81 16.83 3.14
CA MET A 103 -11.37 16.16 1.97
C MET A 103 -11.08 14.67 2.10
N ILE A 104 -12.11 13.84 1.98
CA ILE A 104 -12.02 12.40 2.13
C ILE A 104 -12.39 11.75 0.81
N PHE A 105 -11.50 10.93 0.28
CA PHE A 105 -11.72 10.12 -0.91
C PHE A 105 -11.85 8.65 -0.54
N LEU A 106 -12.80 7.99 -1.19
CA LEU A 106 -12.82 6.54 -1.34
C LEU A 106 -12.21 6.20 -2.70
N CYS A 107 -11.04 5.61 -2.68
CA CYS A 107 -10.27 5.29 -3.88
C CYS A 107 -10.22 3.78 -4.10
N GLN A 108 -9.99 3.37 -5.35
CA GLN A 108 -9.70 1.99 -5.70
C GLN A 108 -8.63 1.88 -6.78
N ARG A 109 -7.77 0.87 -6.68
CA ARG A 109 -6.77 0.50 -7.70
C ARG A 109 -6.22 -0.90 -7.40
N ALA A 110 -5.72 -1.60 -8.41
CA ALA A 110 -4.87 -2.76 -8.19
C ALA A 110 -3.55 -2.32 -7.51
N ASN A 111 -3.13 -3.05 -6.46
CA ASN A 111 -1.96 -2.70 -5.63
C ASN A 111 -1.99 -1.25 -5.13
N ALA A 112 -3.14 -0.81 -4.60
CA ALA A 112 -3.36 0.60 -4.31
C ALA A 112 -2.35 1.17 -3.33
N PHE A 113 -1.92 0.40 -2.33
CA PHE A 113 -1.07 0.85 -1.23
C PHE A 113 0.35 1.24 -1.67
N GLU A 114 0.92 0.54 -2.65
CA GLU A 114 2.22 0.90 -3.21
C GLU A 114 2.11 2.20 -4.02
N GLY A 115 1.10 2.29 -4.90
CA GLY A 115 0.91 3.46 -5.75
C GLY A 115 0.54 4.72 -4.98
N ILE A 116 -0.22 4.61 -3.89
CA ILE A 116 -0.62 5.80 -3.11
C ILE A 116 0.52 6.31 -2.25
N ALA A 117 1.44 5.44 -1.81
CA ALA A 117 2.59 5.85 -1.01
C ALA A 117 3.48 6.84 -1.77
N GLU A 118 3.65 6.66 -3.09
CA GLU A 118 4.39 7.60 -3.95
C GLU A 118 3.72 8.98 -4.00
N ILE A 119 2.41 9.02 -4.27
CA ILE A 119 1.62 10.26 -4.31
C ILE A 119 1.62 10.96 -2.95
N ALA A 120 1.44 10.18 -1.87
CA ALA A 120 1.47 10.70 -0.50
C ALA A 120 2.82 11.30 -0.14
N SER A 121 3.93 10.63 -0.49
CA SER A 121 5.27 11.17 -0.26
C SER A 121 5.46 12.52 -0.95
N PHE A 122 5.05 12.62 -2.22
CA PHE A 122 5.18 13.85 -2.99
C PHE A 122 4.44 15.03 -2.35
N HIS A 123 3.15 14.87 -2.02
CA HIS A 123 2.37 15.96 -1.41
C HIS A 123 2.79 16.25 0.03
N ASN A 124 3.16 15.22 0.81
CA ASN A 124 3.63 15.41 2.18
C ASN A 124 4.94 16.19 2.19
N GLU A 125 5.88 15.93 1.28
CA GLU A 125 7.09 16.73 1.17
C GLU A 125 6.82 18.21 0.88
N ILE A 126 5.83 18.50 0.03
CA ILE A 126 5.42 19.88 -0.26
C ILE A 126 4.83 20.55 1.00
N ALA A 127 3.92 19.86 1.69
CA ALA A 127 3.29 20.40 2.88
C ALA A 127 4.27 20.52 4.07
N GLN A 128 5.23 19.61 4.22
CA GLN A 128 6.25 19.70 5.27
C GLN A 128 7.15 20.93 5.08
N ARG A 129 7.43 21.33 3.83
CA ARG A 129 8.22 22.54 3.54
C ARG A 129 7.46 23.83 3.85
N THR A 130 6.14 23.83 3.68
CA THR A 130 5.30 25.04 3.82
C THR A 130 4.70 25.18 5.23
N ASN A 131 4.22 24.07 5.78
CA ASN A 131 3.36 24.02 6.98
C ASN A 131 3.92 23.12 8.09
N HIS A 132 5.09 22.49 7.88
CA HIS A 132 5.72 21.56 8.85
C HIS A 132 4.81 20.40 9.31
N ALA A 133 3.86 20.01 8.46
CA ALA A 133 2.92 18.93 8.71
C ALA A 133 2.66 18.17 7.40
N ASP A 134 2.28 16.90 7.52
CA ASP A 134 1.85 16.09 6.37
C ASP A 134 0.59 16.67 5.74
N ALA A 135 0.41 16.44 4.45
CA ALA A 135 -0.78 16.81 3.71
C ALA A 135 -1.84 15.70 3.73
N LEU A 136 -1.38 14.45 3.64
CA LEU A 136 -2.20 13.30 3.30
C LEU A 136 -2.05 12.21 4.35
N TYR A 137 -3.19 11.64 4.72
CA TYR A 137 -3.30 10.36 5.42
C TYR A 137 -3.96 9.35 4.48
N PHE A 138 -3.53 8.09 4.49
CA PHE A 138 -4.20 7.01 3.76
C PHE A 138 -4.21 5.72 4.58
N SER A 139 -5.16 4.85 4.28
CA SER A 139 -5.24 3.53 4.91
C SER A 139 -3.97 2.72 4.64
N LYS A 140 -3.35 2.14 5.67
CA LYS A 140 -2.02 1.52 5.57
C LYS A 140 -2.01 0.14 4.90
N ASN A 141 -3.13 -0.58 4.98
CA ASN A 141 -3.30 -1.93 4.45
C ASN A 141 -4.80 -2.25 4.30
N THR A 142 -5.14 -3.41 3.75
CA THR A 142 -6.53 -3.82 3.49
C THR A 142 -7.41 -3.86 4.73
N LEU A 143 -6.87 -4.25 5.90
CA LEU A 143 -7.65 -4.31 7.14
C LEU A 143 -7.93 -2.90 7.68
N ALA A 144 -6.92 -2.03 7.73
CA ALA A 144 -7.08 -0.63 8.09
C ALA A 144 -8.05 0.08 7.12
N ALA A 145 -7.93 -0.22 5.82
CA ALA A 145 -8.83 0.29 4.80
C ALA A 145 -10.28 -0.13 5.05
N TYR A 146 -10.54 -1.38 5.42
CA TYR A 146 -11.89 -1.81 5.77
C TYR A 146 -12.46 -1.02 6.97
N GLN A 147 -11.66 -0.81 8.02
CA GLN A 147 -12.07 -0.04 9.20
C GLN A 147 -12.34 1.43 8.84
N ASP A 148 -11.45 2.04 8.06
CA ASP A 148 -11.60 3.42 7.59
C ASP A 148 -12.84 3.57 6.69
N ILE A 149 -13.06 2.64 5.76
CA ILE A 149 -14.26 2.62 4.90
C ILE A 149 -15.52 2.46 5.74
N HIS A 150 -15.50 1.57 6.73
CA HIS A 150 -16.65 1.37 7.63
C HIS A 150 -16.99 2.66 8.40
N PHE A 151 -15.98 3.43 8.80
CA PHE A 151 -16.18 4.70 9.49
C PHE A 151 -16.67 5.82 8.58
N PHE A 152 -15.99 6.06 7.44
CA PHE A 152 -16.30 7.21 6.58
C PHE A 152 -17.41 6.96 5.57
N PHE A 153 -17.49 5.72 5.08
CA PHE A 153 -18.25 5.32 3.89
C PHE A 153 -18.98 3.97 4.13
N PRO A 154 -19.80 3.84 5.18
CA PRO A 154 -20.35 2.54 5.62
C PRO A 154 -21.15 1.81 4.54
N LYS A 155 -21.77 2.54 3.60
CA LYS A 155 -22.50 1.96 2.45
C LYS A 155 -21.61 1.15 1.49
N TYR A 156 -20.28 1.31 1.56
CA TYR A 156 -19.31 0.56 0.76
C TYR A 156 -18.51 -0.46 1.58
N ALA A 157 -18.76 -0.57 2.89
CA ALA A 157 -18.14 -1.59 3.73
C ALA A 157 -18.87 -2.93 3.51
N ASN A 158 -18.28 -3.80 2.69
CA ASN A 158 -18.82 -5.12 2.41
C ASN A 158 -17.86 -6.20 2.91
N GLU A 159 -18.23 -6.90 3.98
CA GLU A 159 -17.42 -7.96 4.57
C GLU A 159 -17.16 -9.13 3.61
N LYS A 160 -18.13 -9.45 2.75
CA LYS A 160 -17.97 -10.53 1.76
C LYS A 160 -16.87 -10.19 0.75
N GLU A 161 -16.80 -8.94 0.32
CA GLU A 161 -15.75 -8.47 -0.59
C GLU A 161 -14.36 -8.59 0.06
N VAL A 162 -14.23 -8.28 1.35
CA VAL A 162 -12.94 -8.42 2.07
C VAL A 162 -12.52 -9.88 2.15
N ILE A 163 -13.43 -10.79 2.50
CA ILE A 163 -13.14 -12.23 2.57
C ILE A 163 -12.76 -12.77 1.19
N GLU A 164 -13.46 -12.36 0.14
CA GLU A 164 -13.17 -12.75 -1.24
C GLU A 164 -11.83 -12.21 -1.71
N HIS A 165 -11.52 -10.94 -1.40
CA HIS A 165 -10.23 -10.34 -1.68
C HIS A 165 -9.09 -11.10 -0.99
N ALA A 166 -9.24 -11.45 0.29
CA ALA A 166 -8.26 -12.24 1.03
C ALA A 166 -8.05 -13.63 0.40
N LYS A 167 -9.12 -14.30 -0.03
CA LYS A 167 -9.04 -15.58 -0.75
C LYS A 167 -8.31 -15.44 -2.09
N ASN A 168 -8.60 -14.39 -2.85
CA ASN A 168 -7.96 -14.10 -4.13
C ASN A 168 -6.47 -13.80 -3.95
N TYR A 169 -6.11 -13.01 -2.93
CA TYR A 169 -4.72 -12.74 -2.58
C TYR A 169 -3.98 -14.02 -2.18
N LEU A 170 -4.57 -14.84 -1.32
CA LEU A 170 -3.98 -16.12 -0.92
C LEU A 170 -3.77 -17.05 -2.12
N SER A 171 -4.75 -17.15 -3.01
CA SER A 171 -4.66 -18.07 -4.16
C SER A 171 -3.70 -17.60 -5.25
N SER A 172 -3.59 -16.28 -5.47
CA SER A 172 -2.78 -15.71 -6.55
C SER A 172 -1.35 -15.36 -6.15
N GLU A 173 -1.14 -14.82 -4.95
CA GLU A 173 0.18 -14.30 -4.53
C GLU A 173 0.91 -15.25 -3.57
N VAL A 174 0.18 -15.87 -2.64
CA VAL A 174 0.79 -16.67 -1.55
C VAL A 174 0.91 -18.14 -1.94
N TRP A 175 -0.17 -18.76 -2.38
CA TRP A 175 -0.26 -20.19 -2.62
C TRP A 175 0.73 -20.71 -3.66
N PRO A 176 1.00 -20.04 -4.80
CA PRO A 176 1.98 -20.53 -5.77
C PRO A 176 3.38 -20.65 -5.16
N LYS A 177 3.82 -19.64 -4.42
CA LYS A 177 5.14 -19.59 -3.77
C LYS A 177 5.23 -20.60 -2.62
N LEU A 178 4.18 -20.66 -1.81
CA LEU A 178 4.12 -21.55 -0.66
C LEU A 178 4.05 -23.02 -1.06
N SER A 179 3.23 -23.36 -2.05
CA SER A 179 3.09 -24.75 -2.52
C SER A 179 4.39 -25.29 -3.12
N GLU A 180 5.13 -24.47 -3.87
CA GLU A 180 6.46 -24.83 -4.35
C GLU A 180 7.44 -25.05 -3.19
N GLY A 181 7.49 -24.12 -2.23
CA GLY A 181 8.35 -24.25 -1.05
C GLY A 181 8.03 -25.50 -0.22
N LEU A 182 6.74 -25.80 -0.01
CA LEU A 182 6.29 -27.00 0.69
C LEU A 182 6.67 -28.29 -0.05
N ALA A 183 6.56 -28.29 -1.39
CA ALA A 183 6.99 -29.42 -2.21
C ALA A 183 8.50 -29.67 -2.07
N ARG A 184 9.32 -28.61 -2.05
CA ARG A 184 10.77 -28.71 -1.85
C ARG A 184 11.14 -29.21 -0.46
N VAL A 185 10.47 -28.72 0.60
CA VAL A 185 10.64 -29.23 1.97
C VAL A 185 10.40 -30.73 2.03
N ALA A 186 9.36 -31.23 1.35
CA ALA A 186 9.02 -32.65 1.33
C ALA A 186 10.10 -33.53 0.65
N VAL A 187 10.81 -32.97 -0.34
CA VAL A 187 11.89 -33.64 -1.08
C VAL A 187 13.22 -33.56 -0.33
N GLU A 188 13.61 -32.37 0.10
CA GLU A 188 14.92 -32.12 0.73
C GLU A 188 14.98 -32.60 2.19
N ARG A 189 13.83 -32.66 2.86
CA ARG A 189 13.67 -33.09 4.27
C ARG A 189 14.74 -32.48 5.20
N PRO A 190 14.87 -31.14 5.22
CA PRO A 190 15.84 -30.47 6.06
C PRO A 190 15.54 -30.71 7.55
N ASP A 191 16.58 -30.72 8.38
CA ASP A 191 16.46 -30.93 9.84
C ASP A 191 15.55 -29.90 10.52
N ASN A 192 15.48 -28.68 9.97
CA ASN A 192 14.55 -27.64 10.41
C ASN A 192 13.68 -27.14 9.23
N PRO A 193 12.53 -27.80 8.98
CA PRO A 193 11.64 -27.48 7.87
C PRO A 193 11.11 -26.05 7.87
N ILE A 194 10.82 -25.49 9.06
CA ILE A 194 10.25 -24.14 9.18
C ILE A 194 11.29 -23.09 8.82
N LYS A 195 12.50 -23.19 9.38
CA LYS A 195 13.58 -22.25 9.10
C LYS A 195 14.02 -22.33 7.63
N TRP A 196 14.10 -23.54 7.08
CA TRP A 196 14.42 -23.74 5.68
C TRP A 196 13.37 -23.09 4.77
N LEU A 197 12.09 -23.32 5.04
CA LEU A 197 10.99 -22.75 4.26
C LEU A 197 10.97 -21.22 4.33
N ALA A 198 11.21 -20.64 5.51
CA ALA A 198 11.32 -19.20 5.67
C ALA A 198 12.44 -18.61 4.81
N ASN A 199 13.64 -19.19 4.89
CA ASN A 199 14.79 -18.76 4.07
C ASN A 199 14.50 -18.90 2.57
N TYR A 200 13.84 -19.99 2.17
CA TYR A 200 13.43 -20.19 0.78
C TYR A 200 12.47 -19.09 0.32
N LEU A 201 11.41 -18.83 1.09
CA LEU A 201 10.42 -17.79 0.77
C LEU A 201 11.04 -16.39 0.73
N GLU A 202 12.03 -16.09 1.58
CA GLU A 202 12.80 -14.84 1.52
C GLU A 202 13.64 -14.75 0.25
N SER A 203 14.24 -15.85 -0.21
CA SER A 203 15.09 -15.85 -1.40
C SER A 203 14.35 -15.61 -2.73
N ILE A 204 13.03 -15.83 -2.75
CA ILE A 204 12.17 -15.68 -3.93
C ILE A 204 11.28 -14.43 -3.87
N ARG A 205 11.47 -13.58 -2.85
CA ARG A 205 10.74 -12.32 -2.66
C ARG A 205 11.34 -11.21 -3.51
#